data_AF-R9HD27-F1
#
_entry.id   AF-R9HD27-F1
#
_cell.length_a   1.000
_cell.length_b   1.000
_cell.length_c   1.000
_cell.angle_alpha   90.00
_cell.angle_beta   90.00
_cell.angle_gamma   90.00
#
_symmetry.space_group_name_H-M   'P 1'
#
loop_
_entity.id
_entity.type
_entity.pdbx_description
1 polymer ?
#
loop_
_entity_poly.entity_id
_entity_poly.type
_entity_poly.pdbx_seq_one_letter_code
_entity_poly.pdbx_strand_id
1 'polypeptide(L)'
;MDPVTQHLISSYLLMPVLTVIFGIAAYFIARKNKLLNNKKLIVYLLLCGIVLALPGLSGFMDYNFMPYIYVLLAILYWTAGYYNRFLLRKVFASGKEIPSFGIRCLLTVTVVLLGAGLFSVVFNLCNELQYGIWASTCLLPFAFPLLYTQTVNSYFDIPLEIYKVWKYSEEYDSDSLYINRERSIVVDVEIFRKVDDPAAERITGKASEDVIFGHWFQRMIDDCNLKSPSSPIVYQNDGGAYYEWVFYTKSSFFKRRFYIDPDVTLAENRLKSHDVIIAKRVANEIVNYKEY
;
A
#
# COMPACT_ATOMS: atom_id res chain seq x y z
N MET A 1 25.75 -3.71 34.70
CA MET A 1 24.76 -3.05 35.58
C MET A 1 24.32 -4.06 36.61
N ASP A 2 24.08 -3.63 37.84
CA ASP A 2 23.48 -4.47 38.88
C ASP A 2 22.08 -4.97 38.42
N PRO A 3 21.72 -6.25 38.60
CA PRO A 3 20.42 -6.81 38.20
C PRO A 3 19.21 -6.01 38.71
N VAL A 4 19.31 -5.41 39.90
CA VAL A 4 18.25 -4.56 40.45
C VAL A 4 18.07 -3.29 39.61
N THR A 5 19.17 -2.65 39.22
CA THR A 5 19.14 -1.49 38.32
C THR A 5 18.60 -1.86 36.94
N GLN A 6 18.98 -3.02 36.40
CA GLN A 6 18.47 -3.48 35.10
C GLN A 6 16.96 -3.67 35.13
N HIS A 7 16.45 -4.34 36.16
CA HIS A 7 15.03 -4.59 36.34
C HIS A 7 14.22 -3.29 36.53
N LEU A 8 14.71 -2.35 37.34
CA LEU A 8 14.03 -1.06 37.52
C LEU A 8 13.96 -0.30 36.18
N ILE A 9 15.05 -0.28 35.42
CA ILE A 9 15.08 0.39 34.12
C ILE A 9 14.14 -0.31 33.12
N SER A 10 14.22 -1.63 33.00
CA SER A 10 13.43 -2.38 32.03
C SER A 10 11.95 -2.44 32.38
N SER A 11 11.56 -2.49 33.66
CA SER A 11 10.15 -2.64 34.04
C SER A 11 9.46 -1.29 34.24
N TYR A 12 10.13 -0.27 34.82
CA TYR A 12 9.47 0.97 35.20
C TYR A 12 9.85 2.19 34.38
N LEU A 13 11.12 2.32 33.97
CA LEU A 13 11.60 3.58 33.35
C LEU A 13 11.53 3.59 31.83
N LEU A 14 11.62 2.43 31.16
CA LEU A 14 11.70 2.38 29.71
C LEU A 14 10.52 3.10 29.01
N MET A 15 9.28 2.75 29.36
CA MET A 15 8.09 3.33 28.73
C MET A 15 7.89 4.82 29.07
N PRO A 16 8.04 5.27 30.33
CA PRO A 16 8.03 6.69 30.66
C PRO A 16 9.14 7.50 29.95
N VAL A 17 10.36 6.95 29.87
CA VAL A 17 11.47 7.62 29.16
C VAL A 17 11.15 7.75 27.67
N LEU A 18 10.65 6.68 27.03
CA LEU A 18 10.18 6.74 25.64
C LEU A 18 9.07 7.79 25.48
N THR A 19 8.10 7.82 26.40
CA THR A 19 7.01 8.80 26.40
C THR A 19 7.54 10.24 26.46
N VAL A 20 8.55 10.51 27.30
CA VAL A 20 9.19 11.82 27.39
C VAL A 20 9.93 12.18 26.11
N ILE A 21 10.74 11.26 25.56
CA ILE A 21 11.50 11.47 24.32
C ILE A 21 10.55 11.80 23.16
N PHE A 22 9.52 10.98 22.96
CA PHE A 22 8.52 11.20 21.92
C PHE A 22 7.65 12.42 22.20
N GLY A 23 7.38 12.73 23.47
CA GLY A 23 6.68 13.95 23.88
C GLY A 23 7.45 15.22 23.52
N ILE A 24 8.78 15.22 23.70
CA ILE A 24 9.66 16.32 23.28
C ILE A 24 9.63 16.47 21.74
N ALA A 25 9.76 15.37 21.00
CA ALA A 25 9.68 15.40 19.54
C ALA A 25 8.31 15.92 19.05
N ALA A 26 7.22 15.43 19.64
CA ALA A 26 5.86 15.88 19.35
C ALA A 26 5.68 17.37 19.69
N TYR A 27 6.27 17.86 20.79
CA TYR A 27 6.24 19.27 21.17
C TYR A 27 6.90 20.17 20.12
N PHE A 28 8.09 19.81 19.61
CA PHE A 28 8.75 20.59 18.56
C PHE A 28 7.92 20.65 17.27
N ILE A 29 7.34 19.51 16.87
CA ILE A 29 6.49 19.43 15.68
C ILE A 29 5.19 20.21 15.89
N ALA A 30 4.58 20.13 17.07
CA ALA A 30 3.37 20.86 17.41
C ALA A 30 3.60 22.37 17.47
N ARG A 31 4.76 22.81 17.97
CA ARG A 31 5.16 24.22 18.00
C ARG A 31 5.34 24.78 16.58
N LYS A 32 6.04 24.04 15.70
CA LYS A 32 6.22 24.43 14.29
C LYS A 32 4.88 24.61 13.57
N ASN A 33 3.92 23.74 13.85
CA ASN A 33 2.59 23.75 13.23
C ASN A 33 1.54 24.60 13.99
N LYS A 34 1.95 25.43 14.98
CA LYS A 34 1.05 26.27 15.81
C LYS A 34 -0.10 25.50 16.50
N LEU A 35 0.04 24.19 16.70
CA LEU A 35 -0.99 23.31 17.28
C LEU A 35 -1.18 23.57 18.78
N LEU A 36 -0.13 23.99 19.48
CA LEU A 36 -0.13 24.27 20.92
C LEU A 36 -0.98 25.50 21.32
N ASN A 37 -1.35 26.36 20.37
CA ASN A 37 -2.25 27.49 20.66
C ASN A 37 -3.69 27.03 20.90
N ASN A 38 -4.06 25.83 20.45
CA ASN A 38 -5.39 25.28 20.66
C ASN A 38 -5.48 24.63 22.05
N LYS A 39 -5.99 25.36 23.05
CA LYS A 39 -6.21 24.82 24.41
C LYS A 39 -7.06 23.54 24.43
N LYS A 40 -8.02 23.39 23.50
CA LYS A 40 -8.84 22.18 23.39
C LYS A 40 -7.99 20.96 23.03
N LEU A 41 -6.94 21.14 22.23
CA LEU A 41 -6.03 20.07 21.84
C LEU A 41 -5.19 19.59 23.02
N ILE A 42 -4.68 20.51 23.84
CA ILE A 42 -3.90 20.15 25.03
C ILE A 42 -4.77 19.35 26.01
N VAL A 43 -5.99 19.83 26.28
CA VAL A 43 -6.95 19.12 27.15
C VAL A 43 -7.29 17.75 26.58
N TYR A 44 -7.51 17.64 25.27
CA TYR A 44 -7.74 16.37 24.59
C TYR A 44 -6.57 15.39 24.77
N LEU A 45 -5.32 15.83 24.57
CA LEU A 45 -4.15 14.95 24.69
C LEU A 45 -4.01 14.38 26.12
N LEU A 46 -4.15 15.25 27.13
CA LEU A 46 -4.06 14.84 28.54
C LEU A 46 -5.21 13.92 28.95
N LEU A 47 -6.44 14.28 28.60
CA LEU A 47 -7.62 13.50 28.98
C LEU A 47 -7.63 12.13 28.31
N CYS A 48 -7.35 12.06 26.99
CA CYS A 48 -7.24 10.78 26.30
C CYS A 48 -6.14 9.91 26.89
N GLY A 49 -4.97 10.49 27.20
CA GLY A 49 -3.89 9.76 27.85
C GLY A 49 -4.27 9.14 29.19
N ILE A 50 -4.95 9.92 30.05
CA ILE A 50 -5.45 9.41 31.34
C ILE A 50 -6.49 8.30 31.12
N VAL A 51 -7.45 8.51 30.22
CA VAL A 51 -8.50 7.52 29.91
C VAL A 51 -7.89 6.22 29.39
N LEU A 52 -6.86 6.28 28.55
CA LEU A 52 -6.13 5.11 28.07
C LEU A 52 -5.27 4.44 29.15
N ALA A 53 -4.91 5.16 30.21
CA ALA A 53 -4.14 4.61 31.33
C ALA A 53 -5.01 3.92 32.38
N LEU A 54 -6.29 4.34 32.54
CA LEU A 54 -7.20 3.82 33.56
C LEU A 54 -7.32 2.28 33.57
N PRO A 55 -7.42 1.59 32.41
CA PRO A 55 -7.46 0.13 32.41
C PRO A 55 -6.18 -0.53 32.92
N GLY A 56 -5.08 0.21 33.14
CA GLY A 56 -3.87 -0.28 33.81
C GLY A 56 -4.12 -0.78 35.23
N LEU A 57 -5.20 -0.31 35.89
CA LEU A 57 -5.65 -0.85 37.19
C LEU A 57 -6.04 -2.33 37.12
N SER A 58 -6.32 -2.88 35.92
CA SER A 58 -6.53 -4.32 35.76
C SER A 58 -5.29 -5.17 36.07
N GLY A 59 -4.15 -4.55 36.40
CA GLY A 59 -2.99 -5.21 36.98
C GLY A 59 -3.29 -6.04 38.23
N PHE A 60 -4.34 -5.70 39.01
CA PHE A 60 -4.80 -6.50 40.17
C PHE A 60 -5.27 -7.92 39.81
N MET A 61 -5.45 -8.23 38.53
CA MET A 61 -5.89 -9.55 38.07
C MET A 61 -4.73 -10.53 37.86
N ASP A 62 -3.48 -10.11 38.10
CA ASP A 62 -2.26 -10.92 37.96
C ASP A 62 -2.22 -11.80 36.70
N TYR A 63 -2.33 -13.11 36.86
CA TYR A 63 -2.29 -14.09 35.77
C TYR A 63 -3.52 -14.02 34.86
N ASN A 64 -4.68 -13.62 35.37
CA ASN A 64 -5.91 -13.53 34.56
C ASN A 64 -5.86 -12.36 33.57
N PHE A 65 -4.94 -11.42 33.76
CA PHE A 65 -4.79 -10.31 32.82
C PHE A 65 -4.42 -10.83 31.41
N MET A 66 -3.49 -11.78 31.32
CA MET A 66 -3.05 -12.37 30.06
C MET A 66 -3.42 -13.86 30.01
N PRO A 67 -4.31 -14.30 29.10
CA PRO A 67 -4.72 -13.60 27.88
C PRO A 67 -6.05 -12.82 27.95
N TYR A 68 -6.91 -13.06 28.94
CA TYR A 68 -8.32 -12.68 28.87
C TYR A 68 -8.56 -11.17 28.87
N ILE A 69 -8.04 -10.46 29.87
CA ILE A 69 -8.22 -9.00 29.97
C ILE A 69 -7.45 -8.30 28.86
N TYR A 70 -6.27 -8.80 28.48
CA TYR A 70 -5.48 -8.27 27.38
C TYR A 70 -6.29 -8.24 26.07
N VAL A 71 -6.94 -9.34 25.70
CA VAL A 71 -7.76 -9.42 24.47
C VAL A 71 -9.00 -8.52 24.59
N LEU A 72 -9.66 -8.50 25.75
CA LEU A 72 -10.79 -7.60 26.00
C LEU A 72 -10.39 -6.12 25.82
N LEU A 73 -9.27 -5.71 26.41
CA LEU A 73 -8.73 -4.36 26.28
C LEU A 73 -8.33 -4.04 24.85
N ALA A 74 -7.74 -4.98 24.11
CA ALA A 74 -7.41 -4.80 22.70
C ALA A 74 -8.67 -4.46 21.86
N ILE A 75 -9.78 -5.16 22.08
CA ILE A 75 -11.07 -4.88 21.42
C ILE A 75 -11.61 -3.52 21.87
N LEU A 76 -11.58 -3.21 23.16
CA LEU A 76 -12.04 -1.92 23.68
C LEU A 76 -11.22 -0.76 23.12
N TYR A 77 -9.90 -0.88 23.04
CA TYR A 77 -9.04 0.16 22.47
C TYR A 77 -9.25 0.32 20.97
N TRP A 78 -9.55 -0.74 20.22
CA TRP A 78 -9.96 -0.63 18.82
C TRP A 78 -11.25 0.21 18.68
N THR A 79 -12.27 -0.06 19.51
CA THR A 79 -13.50 0.75 19.51
C THR A 79 -13.24 2.19 19.97
N ALA A 80 -12.38 2.40 20.96
CA ALA A 80 -11.98 3.73 21.43
C ALA A 80 -11.24 4.50 20.34
N GLY A 81 -10.40 3.83 19.53
CA GLY A 81 -9.74 4.42 18.36
C GLY A 81 -10.73 4.92 17.31
N TYR A 82 -11.85 4.22 17.13
CA TYR A 82 -12.93 4.66 16.23
C TYR A 82 -13.58 5.95 16.75
N TYR A 83 -13.92 6.02 18.04
CA TYR A 83 -14.45 7.23 18.67
C TYR A 83 -13.44 8.38 18.68
N ASN A 84 -12.15 8.06 18.86
CA ASN A 84 -11.08 9.04 18.87
C ASN A 84 -11.03 9.84 17.55
N ARG A 85 -11.31 9.20 16.41
CA ARG A 85 -11.43 9.89 15.12
C ARG A 85 -12.54 10.96 15.13
N PHE A 86 -13.68 10.67 15.77
CA PHE A 86 -14.75 11.65 15.91
C PHE A 86 -14.37 12.79 16.86
N LEU A 87 -13.75 12.45 17.99
CA LEU A 87 -13.30 13.44 18.97
C LEU A 87 -12.25 14.38 18.37
N LEU A 88 -11.28 13.85 17.61
CA LEU A 88 -10.25 14.62 16.92
C LEU A 88 -10.88 15.60 15.93
N ARG A 89 -11.89 15.18 15.15
CA ARG A 89 -12.65 16.09 14.28
C ARG A 89 -13.30 17.23 15.07
N LYS A 90 -13.91 16.93 16.23
CA LYS A 90 -14.54 17.95 17.09
C LYS A 90 -13.53 18.93 17.69
N VAL A 91 -12.34 18.47 18.07
CA VAL A 91 -11.24 19.33 18.58
C VAL A 91 -10.76 20.32 17.53
N PHE A 92 -10.71 19.89 16.26
CA PHE A 92 -10.31 20.71 15.13
C PHE A 92 -11.46 21.46 14.44
N ALA A 93 -12.72 21.22 14.81
CA ALA A 93 -13.89 21.89 14.21
C ALA A 93 -13.92 23.42 14.39
N SER A 94 -13.17 23.97 15.36
CA SER A 94 -12.98 25.42 15.50
C SER A 94 -11.95 26.02 14.54
N GLY A 95 -11.16 25.19 13.83
CA GLY A 95 -10.16 25.63 12.87
C GLY A 95 -10.71 25.77 11.45
N LYS A 96 -10.06 26.60 10.62
CA LYS A 96 -10.46 26.79 9.21
C LYS A 96 -10.18 25.58 8.31
N GLU A 97 -9.28 24.69 8.72
CA GLU A 97 -8.83 23.56 7.88
C GLU A 97 -8.73 22.25 8.68
N ILE A 98 -9.06 21.15 8.01
CA ILE A 98 -8.92 19.79 8.55
C ILE A 98 -7.42 19.45 8.59
N PRO A 99 -6.87 18.95 9.72
CA PRO A 99 -5.46 18.63 9.81
C PRO A 99 -5.06 17.54 8.81
N SER A 100 -3.85 17.66 8.26
CA SER A 100 -3.26 16.65 7.38
C SER A 100 -3.22 15.27 8.05
N PHE A 101 -3.14 14.20 7.26
CA PHE A 101 -2.99 12.85 7.81
C PHE A 101 -1.78 12.74 8.75
N GLY A 102 -0.64 13.32 8.37
CA GLY A 102 0.58 13.32 9.19
C GLY A 102 0.36 13.91 10.59
N ILE A 103 -0.38 15.01 10.71
CA ILE A 103 -0.71 15.62 12.02
C ILE A 103 -1.65 14.71 12.82
N ARG A 104 -2.69 14.15 12.18
CA ARG A 104 -3.64 13.24 12.86
C ARG A 104 -2.94 11.97 13.35
N CYS A 105 -2.03 11.43 12.54
CA CYS A 105 -1.19 10.28 12.88
C CYS A 105 -0.27 10.62 14.06
N LEU A 106 0.46 11.74 13.99
CA LEU A 106 1.34 12.19 15.07
C LEU A 106 0.59 12.33 16.40
N LEU A 107 -0.56 13.00 16.40
CA LEU A 107 -1.37 13.19 17.62
C LEU A 107 -1.87 11.86 18.19
N THR A 108 -2.27 10.91 17.32
CA THR A 108 -2.71 9.58 17.75
C THR A 108 -1.56 8.79 18.36
N VAL A 109 -0.38 8.82 17.74
CA VAL A 109 0.83 8.18 18.29
C VAL A 109 1.21 8.80 19.63
N THR A 110 1.15 10.13 19.76
CA THR A 110 1.43 10.81 21.04
C THR A 110 0.46 10.37 22.13
N VAL A 111 -0.84 10.27 21.83
CA VAL A 111 -1.85 9.79 22.80
C VAL A 111 -1.62 8.33 23.19
N VAL A 112 -1.30 7.46 22.24
CA VAL A 112 -1.02 6.04 22.51
C VAL A 112 0.24 5.89 23.36
N LEU A 113 1.32 6.62 23.05
CA LEU A 113 2.55 6.56 23.84
C LEU A 113 2.35 7.10 25.25
N LEU A 114 1.64 8.23 25.40
CA LEU A 114 1.34 8.80 26.70
C LEU A 114 0.44 7.87 27.54
N GLY A 115 -0.59 7.29 26.91
CA GLY A 115 -1.44 6.27 27.52
C GLY A 115 -0.65 5.03 27.93
N ALA A 116 0.21 4.50 27.06
CA ALA A 116 1.01 3.30 27.32
C ALA A 116 2.07 3.52 28.41
N GLY A 117 2.70 4.69 28.44
CA GLY A 117 3.63 5.09 29.50
C GLY A 117 2.96 5.12 30.88
N LEU A 118 1.82 5.80 30.98
CA LEU A 118 1.05 5.86 32.23
C LEU A 118 0.45 4.49 32.60
N PHE A 119 -0.11 3.76 31.63
CA PHE A 119 -0.64 2.40 31.79
C PHE A 119 0.43 1.48 32.37
N SER A 120 1.64 1.47 31.80
CA SER A 120 2.74 0.60 32.23
C SER A 120 3.13 0.84 33.68
N VAL A 121 3.17 2.12 34.10
CA VAL A 121 3.48 2.48 35.50
C VAL A 121 2.36 2.03 36.43
N VAL A 122 1.11 2.39 36.12
CA VAL A 122 -0.05 2.00 36.94
C VAL A 122 -0.17 0.49 37.05
N PHE A 123 0.01 -0.23 35.94
CA PHE A 123 -0.04 -1.68 35.90
C PHE A 123 1.03 -2.31 36.80
N ASN A 124 2.28 -1.87 36.70
CA ASN A 124 3.38 -2.40 37.51
C ASN A 124 3.31 -2.02 38.99
N LEU A 125 2.54 -0.99 39.34
CA LEU A 125 2.23 -0.70 40.74
C LEU A 125 1.13 -1.62 41.29
N CYS A 126 0.28 -2.19 40.43
CA CYS A 126 -0.84 -3.06 40.82
C CYS A 126 -0.55 -4.56 40.66
N ASN A 127 0.46 -4.94 39.88
CA ASN A 127 0.72 -6.31 39.44
C ASN A 127 2.09 -6.81 39.93
N GLU A 128 2.12 -7.99 40.55
CA GLU A 128 3.35 -8.53 41.15
C GLU A 128 4.40 -8.97 40.12
N LEU A 129 3.96 -9.35 38.91
CA LEU A 129 4.82 -9.84 37.83
C LEU A 129 5.51 -8.70 37.06
N GLN A 130 5.06 -7.46 37.23
CA GLN A 130 5.70 -6.23 36.74
C GLN A 130 6.02 -6.20 35.22
N TYR A 131 5.19 -6.84 34.39
CA TYR A 131 5.33 -6.90 32.93
C TYR A 131 4.53 -5.80 32.19
N GLY A 132 4.28 -4.67 32.84
CA GLY A 132 3.43 -3.57 32.39
C GLY A 132 3.75 -3.02 31.00
N ILE A 133 5.00 -3.11 30.57
CA ILE A 133 5.40 -2.75 29.21
C ILE A 133 4.71 -3.66 28.19
N TRP A 134 4.80 -4.97 28.39
CA TRP A 134 4.15 -5.96 27.54
C TRP A 134 2.63 -5.85 27.64
N ALA A 135 2.10 -5.64 28.84
CA ALA A 135 0.68 -5.43 29.06
C ALA A 135 0.17 -4.19 28.28
N SER A 136 0.94 -3.10 28.23
CA SER A 136 0.56 -1.86 27.53
C SER A 136 0.44 -2.00 26.01
N THR A 137 0.97 -3.08 25.41
CA THR A 137 0.83 -3.34 23.97
C THR A 137 -0.61 -3.59 23.53
N CYS A 138 -1.53 -3.90 24.47
CA CYS A 138 -2.95 -3.98 24.16
C CYS A 138 -3.54 -2.64 23.66
N LEU A 139 -2.84 -1.51 23.83
CA LEU A 139 -3.25 -0.21 23.31
C LEU A 139 -3.00 -0.05 21.79
N LEU A 140 -2.16 -0.88 21.16
CA LEU A 140 -1.82 -0.75 19.74
C LEU A 140 -3.03 -0.70 18.77
N PRO A 141 -4.11 -1.50 18.96
CA PRO A 141 -5.30 -1.43 18.14
C PRO A 141 -6.00 -0.07 18.13
N PHE A 142 -5.73 0.82 19.08
CA PHE A 142 -6.25 2.19 19.10
C PHE A 142 -5.85 3.00 17.86
N ALA A 143 -4.68 2.75 17.28
CA ALA A 143 -4.21 3.43 16.07
C ALA A 143 -4.87 2.89 14.79
N PHE A 144 -5.41 1.67 14.82
CA PHE A 144 -5.87 0.97 13.63
C PHE A 144 -7.01 1.69 12.87
N PRO A 145 -8.07 2.22 13.51
CA PRO A 145 -9.15 2.89 12.79
C PRO A 145 -8.71 4.11 11.98
N LEU A 146 -7.70 4.85 12.48
CA LEU A 146 -7.11 5.97 11.76
C LEU A 146 -6.38 5.50 10.50
N LEU A 147 -5.51 4.49 10.66
CA LEU A 147 -4.73 3.93 9.55
C LEU A 147 -5.64 3.30 8.50
N TYR A 148 -6.61 2.50 8.92
CA TYR A 148 -7.59 1.87 8.05
C TYR A 148 -8.35 2.89 7.20
N THR A 149 -8.87 3.96 7.81
CA THR A 149 -9.58 5.00 7.07
C THR A 149 -8.68 5.67 6.03
N GLN A 150 -7.42 5.98 6.41
CA GLN A 150 -6.47 6.59 5.47
C GLN A 150 -6.16 5.63 4.32
N THR A 151 -5.96 4.34 4.59
CA THR A 151 -5.70 3.32 3.58
C THR A 151 -6.86 3.21 2.60
N VAL A 152 -8.11 3.17 3.09
CA VAL A 152 -9.30 3.12 2.25
C VAL A 152 -9.43 4.37 1.39
N ASN A 153 -9.26 5.56 1.97
CA ASN A 153 -9.29 6.81 1.19
C ASN A 153 -8.19 6.82 0.12
N SER A 154 -6.95 6.47 0.50
CA SER A 154 -5.85 6.39 -0.46
C SER A 154 -6.05 5.33 -1.53
N TYR A 155 -6.83 4.27 -1.28
CA TYR A 155 -7.20 3.29 -2.29
C TYR A 155 -8.19 3.88 -3.31
N PHE A 156 -9.23 4.59 -2.83
CA PHE A 156 -10.19 5.25 -3.71
C PHE A 156 -9.64 6.47 -4.44
N ASP A 157 -8.61 7.13 -3.89
CA ASP A 157 -7.91 8.23 -4.54
C ASP A 157 -6.99 7.77 -5.69
N ILE A 158 -6.77 6.45 -5.86
CA ILE A 158 -6.00 5.91 -7.00
C ILE A 158 -6.89 6.02 -8.24
N PRO A 159 -6.53 6.84 -9.24
CA PRO A 159 -7.29 6.91 -10.48
C PRO A 159 -7.25 5.57 -11.20
N LEU A 160 -8.36 5.21 -11.84
CA LEU A 160 -8.42 4.03 -12.72
C LEU A 160 -7.43 4.22 -13.87
N GLU A 161 -6.55 3.24 -14.08
CA GLU A 161 -5.57 3.26 -15.16
C GLU A 161 -6.31 3.06 -16.50
N ILE A 162 -6.53 4.13 -17.26
CA ILE A 162 -7.05 4.07 -18.63
C ILE A 162 -5.87 3.72 -19.54
N TYR A 163 -5.82 2.48 -19.99
CA TYR A 163 -4.80 2.00 -20.91
C TYR A 163 -5.17 2.36 -22.34
N LYS A 164 -4.19 2.76 -23.15
CA LYS A 164 -4.42 2.78 -24.59
C LYS A 164 -4.49 1.34 -25.08
N VAL A 165 -5.35 1.15 -26.07
CA VAL A 165 -5.59 -0.13 -26.67
C VAL A 165 -4.95 -0.10 -28.05
N TRP A 166 -4.19 -1.13 -28.37
CA TRP A 166 -3.54 -1.29 -29.66
C TRP A 166 -4.34 -2.22 -30.57
N LYS A 167 -4.35 -1.95 -31.88
CA LYS A 167 -4.96 -2.79 -32.91
C LYS A 167 -3.96 -3.06 -34.01
N TYR A 168 -4.08 -4.22 -34.64
CA TYR A 168 -3.36 -4.54 -35.87
C TYR A 168 -3.75 -3.56 -36.98
N SER A 169 -2.78 -3.09 -37.77
CA SER A 169 -3.00 -2.15 -38.87
C SER A 169 -2.59 -2.76 -40.20
N GLU A 170 -3.50 -2.86 -41.16
CA GLU A 170 -3.16 -3.31 -42.53
C GLU A 170 -2.35 -2.27 -43.32
N GLU A 171 -2.48 -0.99 -42.95
CA GLU A 171 -1.74 0.09 -43.62
C GLU A 171 -0.24 0.06 -43.29
N TYR A 172 0.11 -0.55 -42.16
CA TYR A 172 1.50 -0.65 -41.72
C TYR A 172 2.20 -1.86 -42.34
N ASP A 173 3.22 -1.60 -43.16
CA ASP A 173 4.10 -2.64 -43.69
C ASP A 173 5.14 -3.06 -42.64
N SER A 174 4.93 -4.23 -42.03
CA SER A 174 5.82 -4.76 -41.00
C SER A 174 7.18 -5.23 -41.53
N ASP A 175 7.30 -5.57 -42.83
CA ASP A 175 8.56 -5.98 -43.45
C ASP A 175 9.57 -4.82 -43.52
N SER A 176 9.08 -3.59 -43.53
CA SER A 176 9.91 -2.38 -43.53
C SER A 176 10.64 -2.10 -42.20
N LEU A 177 10.28 -2.81 -41.13
CA LEU A 177 10.80 -2.57 -39.78
C LEU A 177 12.27 -3.03 -39.65
N TYR A 178 13.18 -2.05 -39.57
CA TYR A 178 14.60 -2.30 -39.35
C TYR A 178 14.91 -2.55 -37.87
N ILE A 179 15.57 -3.68 -37.57
CA ILE A 179 16.05 -4.01 -36.22
C ILE A 179 17.55 -3.69 -36.14
N ASN A 180 17.92 -2.68 -35.37
CA ASN A 180 19.32 -2.35 -35.11
C ASN A 180 19.94 -3.39 -34.17
N ARG A 181 20.97 -4.10 -34.66
CA ARG A 181 21.61 -5.20 -33.91
C ARG A 181 22.37 -4.72 -32.68
N GLU A 182 22.95 -3.51 -32.72
CA GLU A 182 23.76 -2.97 -31.63
C GLU A 182 22.94 -2.55 -30.42
N ARG A 183 21.67 -2.17 -30.64
CA ARG A 183 20.71 -1.79 -29.60
C ARG A 183 19.58 -2.81 -29.46
N SER A 184 19.87 -4.07 -29.79
CA SER A 184 18.88 -5.14 -29.71
C SER A 184 18.79 -5.73 -28.30
N ILE A 185 17.57 -5.81 -27.80
CA ILE A 185 17.21 -6.51 -26.56
C ILE A 185 16.37 -7.74 -26.90
N VAL A 186 16.45 -8.75 -26.03
CA VAL A 186 15.62 -9.95 -26.13
C VAL A 186 14.48 -9.81 -25.15
N VAL A 187 13.24 -9.84 -25.62
CA VAL A 187 12.05 -9.77 -24.78
C VAL A 187 11.18 -11.00 -24.99
N ASP A 188 10.45 -11.39 -23.96
CA ASP A 188 9.51 -12.51 -24.03
C ASP A 188 8.09 -12.00 -23.99
N VAL A 189 7.23 -12.52 -24.86
CA VAL A 189 5.81 -12.17 -24.89
C VAL A 189 4.98 -13.40 -24.53
N GLU A 190 4.24 -13.31 -23.44
CA GLU A 190 3.21 -14.27 -23.06
C GLU A 190 1.89 -13.87 -23.76
N ILE A 191 1.44 -14.71 -24.69
CA ILE A 191 0.26 -14.49 -25.53
C ILE A 191 -0.54 -15.78 -25.72
N PHE A 192 -1.87 -15.67 -25.75
CA PHE A 192 -2.75 -16.77 -26.16
C PHE A 192 -2.88 -16.74 -27.69
N ARG A 193 -2.59 -17.83 -28.40
CA ARG A 193 -2.68 -17.82 -29.88
C ARG A 193 -4.13 -17.65 -30.32
N LYS A 194 -5.07 -18.35 -29.70
CA LYS A 194 -6.52 -18.23 -29.89
C LYS A 194 -7.20 -17.72 -28.62
N VAL A 195 -8.48 -17.34 -28.73
CA VAL A 195 -9.28 -16.89 -27.57
C VAL A 195 -9.59 -18.05 -26.62
N ASP A 196 -9.84 -19.24 -27.16
CA ASP A 196 -10.23 -20.43 -26.40
C ASP A 196 -9.04 -21.28 -25.91
N ASP A 197 -7.80 -20.81 -26.11
CA ASP A 197 -6.62 -21.57 -25.70
C ASP A 197 -6.55 -21.65 -24.16
N PRO A 198 -6.32 -22.85 -23.59
CA PRO A 198 -6.32 -23.04 -22.13
C PRO A 198 -5.09 -22.45 -21.45
N ALA A 199 -4.02 -22.17 -22.19
CA ALA A 199 -2.77 -21.64 -21.65
C ALA A 199 -2.10 -20.66 -22.62
N ALA A 200 -1.44 -19.64 -22.07
CA ALA A 200 -0.62 -18.71 -22.84
C ALA A 200 0.71 -19.37 -23.23
N GLU A 201 1.18 -19.05 -24.44
CA GLU A 201 2.50 -19.43 -24.92
C GLU A 201 3.49 -18.28 -24.74
N ARG A 202 4.75 -18.61 -24.46
CA ARG A 202 5.84 -17.64 -24.34
C ARG A 202 6.63 -17.61 -25.65
N ILE A 203 6.61 -16.48 -26.31
CA ILE A 203 7.30 -16.23 -27.57
C ILE A 203 8.48 -15.28 -27.31
N THR A 204 9.69 -15.71 -27.63
CA THR A 204 10.89 -14.87 -27.49
C THR A 204 11.15 -14.11 -28.78
N GLY A 205 11.24 -12.78 -28.69
CA GLY A 205 11.50 -11.89 -29.81
C GLY A 205 12.72 -11.00 -29.57
N LYS A 206 13.50 -10.75 -30.63
CA LYS A 206 14.52 -9.70 -30.62
C LYS A 206 13.86 -8.39 -31.05
N ALA A 207 14.12 -7.33 -30.30
CA ALA A 207 13.59 -6.00 -30.55
C ALA A 207 14.70 -4.97 -30.44
N SER A 208 14.61 -3.89 -31.20
CA SER A 208 15.54 -2.76 -31.03
C SER A 208 14.96 -1.76 -30.05
N GLU A 209 15.79 -1.20 -29.16
CA GLU A 209 15.34 -0.25 -28.12
C GLU A 209 14.67 1.01 -28.70
N ASP A 210 15.08 1.44 -29.90
CA ASP A 210 14.63 2.63 -30.62
C ASP A 210 13.35 2.42 -31.46
N VAL A 211 12.84 1.19 -31.53
CA VAL A 211 11.63 0.87 -32.31
C VAL A 211 10.38 1.11 -31.46
N ILE A 212 9.30 1.58 -32.10
CA ILE A 212 7.97 1.72 -31.48
C ILE A 212 7.41 0.34 -31.15
N PHE A 213 6.92 0.17 -29.91
CA PHE A 213 6.49 -1.13 -29.40
C PHE A 213 5.40 -1.78 -30.27
N GLY A 214 4.36 -1.02 -30.66
CA GLY A 214 3.25 -1.53 -31.46
C GLY A 214 3.68 -2.06 -32.84
N HIS A 215 4.59 -1.35 -33.51
CA HIS A 215 5.14 -1.79 -34.80
C HIS A 215 5.97 -3.07 -34.67
N TRP A 216 6.81 -3.15 -33.62
CA TRP A 216 7.55 -4.37 -33.33
C TRP A 216 6.63 -5.54 -33.00
N PHE A 217 5.56 -5.30 -32.23
CA PHE A 217 4.59 -6.33 -31.87
C PHE A 217 3.84 -6.87 -33.10
N GLN A 218 3.45 -5.99 -34.03
CA GLN A 218 2.88 -6.41 -35.32
C GLN A 218 3.85 -7.29 -36.10
N ARG A 219 5.11 -6.85 -36.25
CA ARG A 219 6.16 -7.63 -36.90
C ARG A 219 6.36 -9.00 -36.24
N MET A 220 6.32 -9.06 -34.91
CA MET A 220 6.43 -10.31 -34.16
C MET A 220 5.27 -11.27 -34.47
N ILE A 221 4.03 -10.77 -34.56
CA ILE A 221 2.85 -11.58 -34.94
C ILE A 221 3.06 -12.17 -36.34
N ASP A 222 3.42 -11.33 -37.31
CA ASP A 222 3.59 -11.75 -38.70
C ASP A 222 4.70 -12.81 -38.83
N ASP A 223 5.86 -12.58 -38.21
CA ASP A 223 6.97 -13.53 -38.17
C ASP A 223 6.57 -14.86 -37.52
N CYS A 224 5.78 -14.84 -36.46
CA CYS A 224 5.32 -16.05 -35.79
C CYS A 224 4.34 -16.84 -36.65
N ASN A 225 3.43 -16.15 -37.34
CA ASN A 225 2.44 -16.75 -38.22
C ASN A 225 3.10 -17.34 -39.48
N LEU A 226 4.13 -16.69 -40.01
CA LEU A 226 4.94 -17.23 -41.12
C LEU A 226 5.73 -18.47 -40.70
N LYS A 227 6.35 -18.46 -39.51
CA LYS A 227 7.15 -19.60 -39.00
C LYS A 227 6.30 -20.79 -38.55
N SER A 228 5.07 -20.56 -38.11
CA SER A 228 4.18 -21.61 -37.64
C SER A 228 2.77 -21.48 -38.21
N PRO A 229 2.58 -21.73 -39.53
CA PRO A 229 1.28 -21.57 -40.19
C PRO A 229 0.19 -22.50 -39.64
N SER A 230 0.57 -23.65 -39.05
CA SER A 230 -0.35 -24.63 -38.46
C SER A 230 -0.97 -24.16 -37.14
N SER A 231 -0.38 -23.16 -36.48
CA SER A 231 -0.85 -22.62 -35.21
C SER A 231 -0.69 -21.09 -35.19
N PRO A 232 -1.49 -20.34 -35.95
CA PRO A 232 -1.34 -18.90 -36.03
C PRO A 232 -1.86 -18.20 -34.77
N ILE A 233 -1.26 -17.06 -34.44
CA ILE A 233 -1.80 -16.07 -33.52
C ILE A 233 -2.97 -15.38 -34.23
N VAL A 234 -4.18 -15.56 -33.71
CA VAL A 234 -5.40 -15.00 -34.27
C VAL A 234 -5.51 -13.53 -33.87
N TYR A 235 -5.41 -12.62 -34.84
CA TYR A 235 -5.49 -11.17 -34.64
C TYR A 235 -6.79 -10.55 -35.19
N GLN A 236 -7.60 -11.30 -35.93
CA GLN A 236 -8.95 -10.94 -36.39
C GLN A 236 -10.02 -11.83 -35.77
N ASN A 237 -11.21 -11.30 -35.54
CA ASN A 237 -12.39 -12.08 -35.14
C ASN A 237 -13.11 -12.68 -36.35
N ASP A 238 -14.09 -13.55 -36.11
CA ASP A 238 -14.89 -14.19 -37.17
C ASP A 238 -15.68 -13.19 -38.03
N GLY A 239 -15.91 -11.97 -37.52
CA GLY A 239 -16.56 -10.87 -38.22
C GLY A 239 -15.62 -9.95 -39.00
N GLY A 240 -14.32 -10.28 -39.09
CA GLY A 240 -13.30 -9.51 -39.80
C GLY A 240 -12.74 -8.28 -39.06
N ALA A 241 -13.17 -8.01 -37.82
CA ALA A 241 -12.63 -6.92 -37.01
C ALA A 241 -11.38 -7.35 -36.25
N TYR A 242 -10.39 -6.47 -36.14
CA TYR A 242 -9.16 -6.74 -35.38
C TYR A 242 -9.40 -6.78 -33.88
N TYR A 243 -8.74 -7.72 -33.22
CA TYR A 243 -8.66 -7.73 -31.77
C TYR A 243 -7.87 -6.53 -31.27
N GLU A 244 -8.36 -6.03 -30.15
CA GLU A 244 -7.78 -4.97 -29.36
C GLU A 244 -6.86 -5.56 -28.30
N TRP A 245 -5.69 -4.95 -28.07
CA TRP A 245 -4.67 -5.47 -27.16
C TRP A 245 -4.22 -4.43 -26.15
N VAL A 246 -3.95 -4.90 -24.93
CA VAL A 246 -3.29 -4.13 -23.87
C VAL A 246 -2.05 -4.89 -23.40
N PHE A 247 -0.98 -4.14 -23.17
CA PHE A 247 0.34 -4.68 -22.87
C PHE A 247 0.82 -4.25 -21.49
N TYR A 248 1.44 -5.18 -20.78
CA TYR A 248 2.02 -4.91 -19.48
C TYR A 248 3.15 -5.87 -19.17
N THR A 249 4.08 -5.45 -18.32
CA THR A 249 5.13 -6.34 -17.84
C THR A 249 4.62 -7.27 -16.75
N LYS A 250 5.13 -8.50 -16.72
CA LYS A 250 4.85 -9.46 -15.67
C LYS A 250 5.42 -8.97 -14.35
N SER A 251 4.57 -8.91 -13.31
CA SER A 251 5.06 -8.60 -11.97
C SER A 251 5.93 -9.75 -11.44
N SER A 252 7.01 -9.40 -10.76
CA SER A 252 7.81 -10.32 -9.95
C SER A 252 7.87 -9.80 -8.51
N PHE A 253 8.36 -10.61 -7.57
CA PHE A 253 8.43 -10.25 -6.14
C PHE A 253 9.10 -8.89 -5.89
N PHE A 254 10.07 -8.51 -6.74
CA PHE A 254 10.78 -7.23 -6.67
C PHE A 254 10.47 -6.26 -7.82
N LYS A 255 9.65 -6.65 -8.80
CA LYS A 255 9.31 -5.80 -9.97
C LYS A 255 7.80 -5.59 -10.03
N ARG A 256 7.38 -4.33 -9.88
CA ARG A 256 5.98 -3.93 -10.09
C ARG A 256 5.62 -4.09 -11.57
N ARG A 257 4.43 -4.59 -11.83
CA ARG A 257 3.81 -4.55 -13.17
C ARG A 257 3.63 -3.10 -13.60
N PHE A 258 4.02 -2.77 -14.83
CA PHE A 258 3.73 -1.48 -15.45
C PHE A 258 3.13 -1.68 -16.83
N TYR A 259 2.31 -0.70 -17.23
CA TYR A 259 1.71 -0.62 -18.56
C TYR A 259 2.74 -0.24 -19.62
N ILE A 260 2.60 -0.80 -20.81
CA ILE A 260 3.45 -0.52 -21.96
C ILE A 260 2.61 0.28 -22.96
N ASP A 261 3.02 1.51 -23.27
CA ASP A 261 2.37 2.32 -24.29
C ASP A 261 2.78 1.83 -25.69
N PRO A 262 1.83 1.39 -26.54
CA PRO A 262 2.15 0.85 -27.85
C PRO A 262 2.71 1.89 -28.83
N ASP A 263 2.49 3.18 -28.58
CA ASP A 263 2.87 4.26 -29.51
C ASP A 263 4.29 4.79 -29.28
N VAL A 264 4.94 4.35 -28.20
CA VAL A 264 6.29 4.81 -27.83
C VAL A 264 7.33 3.71 -27.98
N THR A 265 8.60 4.11 -27.96
CA THR A 265 9.72 3.18 -28.16
C THR A 265 9.88 2.18 -27.00
N LEU A 266 10.56 1.06 -27.24
CA LEU A 266 10.86 0.10 -26.18
C LEU A 266 11.71 0.74 -25.06
N ALA A 267 12.63 1.63 -25.41
CA ALA A 267 13.44 2.40 -24.46
C ALA A 267 12.60 3.34 -23.59
N GLU A 268 11.64 4.05 -24.18
CA GLU A 268 10.73 4.96 -23.46
C GLU A 268 9.79 4.22 -22.52
N ASN A 269 9.33 3.03 -22.93
CA ASN A 269 8.62 2.09 -22.08
C ASN A 269 9.50 1.45 -20.99
N ARG A 270 10.81 1.74 -20.98
CA ARG A 270 11.79 1.20 -20.02
C ARG A 270 11.86 -0.33 -20.02
N LEU A 271 11.59 -0.95 -21.17
CA LEU A 271 11.72 -2.39 -21.35
C LEU A 271 13.21 -2.76 -21.39
N LYS A 272 13.56 -3.84 -20.69
CA LYS A 272 14.93 -4.36 -20.64
C LYS A 272 14.99 -5.77 -21.20
N SER A 273 16.20 -6.22 -21.53
CA SER A 273 16.42 -7.62 -21.91
C SER A 273 15.91 -8.58 -20.82
N HIS A 274 15.26 -9.65 -21.27
CA HIS A 274 14.57 -10.68 -20.47
C HIS A 274 13.35 -10.21 -19.67
N ASP A 275 12.82 -9.01 -19.95
CA ASP A 275 11.50 -8.67 -19.43
C ASP A 275 10.42 -9.52 -20.14
N VAL A 276 9.44 -9.94 -19.35
CA VAL A 276 8.29 -10.71 -19.83
C VAL A 276 7.11 -9.77 -19.98
N ILE A 277 6.70 -9.55 -21.22
CA ILE A 277 5.54 -8.79 -21.63
C ILE A 277 4.35 -9.73 -21.68
N ILE A 278 3.21 -9.29 -21.17
CA ILE A 278 1.96 -10.02 -21.28
C ILE A 278 1.07 -9.23 -22.23
N ALA A 279 0.68 -9.87 -23.33
CA ALA A 279 -0.24 -9.34 -24.32
C ALA A 279 -1.64 -9.92 -24.04
N LYS A 280 -2.59 -9.07 -23.66
CA LYS A 280 -3.99 -9.48 -23.46
C LYS A 280 -4.89 -8.86 -24.50
N ARG A 281 -5.75 -9.70 -25.10
CA ARG A 281 -6.88 -9.21 -25.88
C ARG A 281 -7.88 -8.55 -24.94
N VAL A 282 -8.34 -7.36 -25.30
CA VAL A 282 -9.45 -6.68 -24.63
C VAL A 282 -10.72 -7.38 -25.11
N ALA A 283 -11.41 -8.07 -24.21
CA ALA A 283 -12.79 -8.41 -24.47
C ALA A 283 -13.55 -7.08 -24.50
N ASN A 284 -14.19 -6.75 -25.62
CA ASN A 284 -15.22 -5.72 -25.66
C ASN A 284 -16.45 -6.20 -24.88
N GLU A 285 -16.27 -6.52 -23.60
CA GLU A 285 -17.35 -6.35 -22.65
C GLU A 285 -17.54 -4.84 -22.59
N ILE A 286 -18.63 -4.38 -23.19
CA ILE A 286 -19.22 -3.09 -22.86
C ILE A 286 -19.36 -3.10 -21.34
N VAL A 287 -18.36 -2.55 -20.64
CA VAL A 287 -18.38 -2.39 -19.20
C VAL A 287 -19.46 -1.35 -18.94
N ASN A 288 -20.70 -1.84 -18.84
CA ASN A 288 -21.79 -1.11 -18.24
C ASN A 288 -21.36 -0.86 -16.80
N TYR A 289 -20.70 0.28 -16.57
CA TYR A 289 -20.57 0.87 -15.25
C TYR A 289 -22.00 1.14 -14.77
N LYS A 290 -22.61 0.16 -14.12
CA LYS A 290 -23.65 0.43 -13.15
C LYS A 290 -22.94 1.14 -12.00
N GLU A 291 -23.17 2.45 -11.95
CA GLU A 291 -22.90 3.33 -10.83
C GLU A 291 -23.21 2.60 -9.52
N TYR A 292 -22.21 2.51 -8.65
CA TYR A 292 -22.35 2.16 -7.23
C TYR A 292 -21.89 3.37 -6.41
#